data_AF-A0A7X4BM16-F1
#
_entry.id   AF-A0A7X4BM16-F1
#
_cell.length_a   1.000
_cell.length_b   1.000
_cell.length_c   1.000
_cell.angle_alpha   90.00
_cell.angle_beta   90.00
_cell.angle_gamma   90.00
#
_symmetry.space_group_name_H-M   'P 1'
#
loop_
_entity.id
_entity.type
_entity.pdbx_description
1 polymer ?
#
loop_
_entity_poly.entity_id
_entity_poly.type
_entity_poly.pdbx_seq_one_letter_code
_entity_poly.pdbx_strand_id
1 'polypeptide(L)'
;MVPPAGAPVPRRRFRPMSMARPTVNRALACLVLLGVTTWGFPGEALAGDPFEKVSVEEMARFVETGRAGRNLEQLVDSSGWTRAELRAGLQKSYEVSLVSIDRFLRSGTGEKFLSFVTSGYAPRSANTNPSKALRSAITEDASDGSISALGIMEALPVDFSVSGDLSICAQQVHVSSQQRTSALSFYLFLPACLHASQNVR
;
A
#
# COMPACT_ATOMS: atom_id res chain seq x y z
N MET A 1 26.99 -16.25 -43.01
CA MET A 1 28.26 -15.54 -42.78
C MET A 1 28.32 -15.17 -41.31
N VAL A 2 29.21 -15.82 -40.56
CA VAL A 2 29.40 -15.68 -39.11
C VAL A 2 30.66 -14.83 -38.89
N PRO A 3 30.60 -13.71 -38.14
CA PRO A 3 31.82 -13.05 -37.67
C PRO A 3 32.30 -13.67 -36.33
N PRO A 4 33.62 -13.83 -36.14
CA PRO A 4 34.19 -14.58 -35.03
C PRO A 4 34.34 -13.76 -33.74
N ALA A 5 34.42 -14.51 -32.64
CA ALA A 5 34.68 -14.06 -31.29
C ALA A 5 36.15 -13.64 -31.06
N GLY A 6 36.35 -12.67 -30.15
CA GLY A 6 37.56 -12.59 -29.32
C GLY A 6 38.15 -11.20 -29.12
N ALA A 7 38.01 -10.64 -27.91
CA ALA A 7 39.13 -10.11 -27.11
C ALA A 7 38.63 -9.61 -25.72
N PRO A 8 39.29 -9.99 -24.61
CA PRO A 8 38.95 -9.51 -23.27
C PRO A 8 39.62 -8.15 -22.95
N VAL A 9 38.85 -7.26 -22.31
CA VAL A 9 39.27 -5.91 -21.89
C VAL A 9 40.04 -5.95 -20.55
N PRO A 10 41.16 -5.22 -20.39
CA PRO A 10 41.96 -5.25 -19.17
C PRO A 10 41.34 -4.42 -18.02
N ARG A 11 41.27 -5.03 -16.83
CA ARG A 11 40.83 -4.38 -15.58
C ARG A 11 41.94 -3.45 -15.05
N ARG A 12 41.68 -2.13 -15.02
CA ARG A 12 42.55 -1.14 -14.36
C ARG A 12 42.48 -1.30 -12.84
N ARG A 13 43.63 -1.55 -12.21
CA ARG A 13 43.82 -1.47 -10.76
C ARG A 13 43.73 0.00 -10.32
N PHE A 14 42.73 0.33 -9.51
CA PHE A 14 42.69 1.59 -8.78
C PHE A 14 43.45 1.43 -7.45
N ARG A 15 44.52 2.21 -7.28
CA ARG A 15 45.15 2.51 -5.98
C ARG A 15 44.51 3.80 -5.46
N PRO A 16 43.99 3.85 -4.23
CA PRO A 16 43.79 5.12 -3.55
C PRO A 16 45.02 5.51 -2.72
N MET A 17 45.40 6.78 -2.93
CA MET A 17 46.43 7.55 -2.24
C MET A 17 46.08 7.76 -0.76
N SER A 18 47.14 7.77 0.05
CA SER A 18 47.16 8.22 1.43
C SER A 18 47.25 9.75 1.50
N MET A 19 46.46 10.36 2.39
CA MET A 19 46.61 11.67 3.06
C MET A 19 45.34 11.85 3.91
N ALA A 20 45.26 12.52 5.04
CA ALA A 20 46.15 13.02 6.07
C ALA A 20 45.17 13.59 7.13
N ARG A 21 45.49 13.49 8.43
CA ARG A 21 44.65 13.94 9.54
C ARG A 21 44.40 15.47 9.51
N PRO A 22 43.39 15.94 10.26
CA PRO A 22 43.79 16.68 11.44
C PRO A 22 43.05 16.29 12.73
N THR A 23 43.83 16.43 13.79
CA THR A 23 43.54 16.43 15.22
C THR A 23 42.37 17.34 15.63
N VAL A 24 41.49 16.82 16.50
CA VAL A 24 40.75 17.65 17.46
C VAL A 24 40.91 17.04 18.84
N ASN A 25 41.53 17.85 19.69
CA ASN A 25 41.80 17.69 21.10
C ASN A 25 40.53 18.11 21.86
N ARG A 26 40.01 17.31 22.81
CA ARG A 26 39.23 17.83 23.96
C ARG A 26 38.86 16.75 24.98
N ALA A 27 39.62 16.79 26.07
CA ALA A 27 39.20 16.80 27.48
C ALA A 27 38.18 15.76 28.00
N LEU A 28 38.69 15.00 28.98
CA LEU A 28 37.97 14.26 30.00
C LEU A 28 36.98 15.11 30.80
N ALA A 29 35.87 14.45 31.15
CA ALA A 29 35.23 14.36 32.46
C ALA A 29 34.83 15.65 33.21
N CYS A 30 33.51 15.77 33.46
CA CYS A 30 33.02 15.85 34.83
C CYS A 30 31.59 15.30 34.94
N LEU A 31 31.42 14.54 36.01
CA LEU A 31 30.25 13.81 36.48
C LEU A 31 29.39 14.76 37.35
N VAL A 32 28.16 14.31 37.67
CA VAL A 32 27.38 14.61 38.88
C VAL A 32 26.16 15.55 38.76
N LEU A 33 25.00 14.87 38.59
CA LEU A 33 23.73 14.94 39.35
C LEU A 33 22.76 16.13 39.28
N LEU A 34 21.50 15.71 39.37
CA LEU A 34 20.25 16.39 39.79
C LEU A 34 19.44 17.05 38.67
N GLY A 35 18.41 16.32 38.22
CA GLY A 35 17.33 16.87 37.41
C GLY A 35 16.40 15.78 36.92
N VAL A 36 15.45 15.38 37.77
CA VAL A 36 14.26 14.67 37.31
C VAL A 36 13.51 15.61 36.39
N THR A 37 13.61 15.42 35.09
CA THR A 37 12.63 15.90 34.13
C THR A 37 12.43 14.77 33.13
N THR A 38 11.28 14.10 33.29
CA THR A 38 10.53 13.33 32.31
C THR A 38 11.29 13.02 31.02
N TRP A 39 11.57 11.74 30.80
CA TRP A 39 11.87 11.21 29.48
C TRP A 39 10.68 11.52 28.56
N GLY A 40 10.70 12.71 27.95
CA GLY A 40 9.92 13.00 26.76
C GLY A 40 10.62 12.29 25.61
N PHE A 41 10.37 10.99 25.48
CA PHE A 41 10.37 10.41 24.16
C PHE A 41 9.22 11.10 23.40
N PRO A 42 9.45 11.86 22.32
CA PRO A 42 8.51 11.82 21.22
C PRO A 42 8.68 10.43 20.60
N GLY A 43 8.20 9.41 21.31
CA GLY A 43 7.55 8.33 20.62
C GLY A 43 6.29 8.97 20.08
N GLU A 44 6.40 9.55 18.88
CA GLU A 44 5.28 9.62 17.95
C GLU A 44 4.91 8.15 17.65
N ALA A 45 4.29 7.52 18.65
CA ALA A 45 3.19 6.65 18.36
C ALA A 45 2.24 7.53 17.56
N LEU A 46 2.26 7.35 16.23
CA LEU A 46 1.12 7.63 15.39
C LEU A 46 0.00 6.73 15.93
N ALA A 47 -0.59 7.20 17.03
CA ALA A 47 -1.75 6.62 17.66
C ALA A 47 -2.85 6.72 16.62
N GLY A 48 -3.11 5.60 15.95
CA GLY A 48 -4.26 5.32 15.07
C GLY A 48 -4.68 6.48 14.17
N ASP A 49 -4.34 6.41 12.89
CA ASP A 49 -4.86 7.36 11.91
C ASP A 49 -6.41 7.49 12.01
N PRO A 50 -6.96 8.72 11.87
CA PRO A 50 -8.37 9.07 12.06
C PRO A 50 -9.31 8.56 10.95
N PHE A 51 -8.91 7.53 10.19
CA PHE A 51 -9.70 6.95 9.10
C PHE A 51 -10.77 6.02 9.66
N GLU A 52 -11.62 6.54 10.54
CA GLU A 52 -12.66 5.72 11.12
C GLU A 52 -13.74 5.45 10.07
N LYS A 53 -14.11 6.36 9.16
CA LYS A 53 -15.13 6.05 8.13
C LYS A 53 -14.89 6.79 6.82
N VAL A 54 -14.51 6.06 5.77
CA VAL A 54 -14.91 6.43 4.41
C VAL A 54 -16.03 5.50 4.03
N SER A 55 -17.27 5.98 4.16
CA SER A 55 -18.43 5.24 3.70
C SER A 55 -18.41 5.11 2.18
N VAL A 56 -18.97 4.03 1.65
CA VAL A 56 -19.08 3.79 0.20
C VAL A 56 -19.79 4.97 -0.49
N GLU A 57 -20.81 5.53 0.15
CA GLU A 57 -21.59 6.66 -0.36
C GLU A 57 -20.76 7.93 -0.49
N GLU A 58 -19.85 8.17 0.45
CA GLU A 58 -18.92 9.31 0.38
C GLU A 58 -17.89 9.11 -0.73
N MET A 59 -17.36 7.90 -0.88
CA MET A 59 -16.44 7.57 -1.97
C MET A 59 -17.14 7.67 -3.33
N ALA A 60 -18.34 7.14 -3.47
CA ALA A 60 -19.15 7.20 -4.70
C ALA A 60 -19.46 8.65 -5.09
N ARG A 61 -19.89 9.47 -4.12
CA ARG A 61 -20.12 10.92 -4.34
C ARG A 61 -18.85 11.64 -4.78
N PHE A 62 -17.70 11.29 -4.20
CA PHE A 62 -16.42 11.85 -4.59
C PHE A 62 -16.03 11.45 -6.02
N VAL A 63 -16.20 10.18 -6.39
CA VAL A 63 -15.94 9.71 -7.76
C VAL A 63 -16.81 10.47 -8.76
N GLU A 64 -18.11 10.59 -8.49
CA GLU A 64 -19.08 11.24 -9.38
C GLU A 64 -18.87 12.76 -9.47
N THR A 65 -18.81 13.44 -8.34
CA THR A 65 -18.87 14.92 -8.29
C THR A 65 -17.53 15.60 -8.05
N GLY A 66 -16.53 14.84 -7.59
CA GLY A 66 -15.26 15.38 -7.09
C GLY A 66 -15.35 16.04 -5.73
N ARG A 67 -16.47 15.97 -5.01
CA ARG A 67 -16.60 16.53 -3.66
C ARG A 67 -16.40 15.44 -2.61
N ALA A 68 -15.50 15.66 -1.66
CA ALA A 68 -15.32 14.79 -0.50
C ALA A 68 -15.78 15.50 0.78
N GLY A 69 -16.22 14.74 1.78
CA GLY A 69 -16.38 15.25 3.13
C GLY A 69 -15.03 15.34 3.83
N ARG A 70 -15.02 15.83 5.08
CA ARG A 70 -13.77 16.13 5.80
C ARG A 70 -12.80 14.94 5.89
N ASN A 71 -13.32 13.75 6.14
CA ASN A 71 -12.49 12.55 6.35
C ASN A 71 -11.85 12.09 5.03
N LEU A 72 -12.64 12.02 3.95
CA LEU A 72 -12.13 11.63 2.64
C LEU A 72 -11.25 12.74 2.03
N GLU A 73 -11.49 14.02 2.33
CA GLU A 73 -10.64 15.13 1.90
C GLU A 73 -9.22 14.97 2.44
N GLN A 74 -9.07 14.64 3.72
CA GLN A 74 -7.75 14.37 4.32
C GLN A 74 -7.04 13.20 3.62
N LEU A 75 -7.77 12.15 3.24
CA LEU A 75 -7.20 11.03 2.47
C LEU A 75 -6.77 11.45 1.07
N VAL A 76 -7.58 12.24 0.38
CA VAL A 76 -7.25 12.76 -0.95
C VAL A 76 -5.97 13.60 -0.88
N ASP A 77 -5.89 14.54 0.06
CA ASP A 77 -4.76 15.45 0.20
C ASP A 77 -3.46 14.73 0.61
N SER A 78 -3.57 13.71 1.48
CA SER A 78 -2.43 12.91 1.91
C SER A 78 -2.07 11.77 0.96
N SER A 79 -2.86 11.52 -0.10
CA SER A 79 -2.64 10.37 -0.99
C SER A 79 -1.48 10.52 -1.98
N GLY A 80 -1.05 11.75 -2.27
CA GLY A 80 -0.09 12.05 -3.33
C GLY A 80 -0.65 11.87 -4.75
N TRP A 81 -1.95 11.64 -4.91
CA TRP A 81 -2.63 11.61 -6.21
C TRP A 81 -3.39 12.91 -6.45
N THR A 82 -3.53 13.29 -7.71
CA THR A 82 -4.49 14.34 -8.05
C THR A 82 -5.92 13.82 -7.91
N ARG A 83 -6.85 14.73 -7.63
CA ARG A 83 -8.27 14.41 -7.55
C ARG A 83 -8.80 13.78 -8.85
N ALA A 84 -8.31 14.25 -10.00
CA ALA A 84 -8.70 13.70 -11.30
C ALA A 84 -8.22 12.25 -11.48
N GLU A 85 -6.98 11.94 -11.10
CA GLU A 85 -6.44 10.57 -11.14
C GLU A 85 -7.20 9.63 -10.22
N LEU A 86 -7.49 10.07 -8.99
CA LEU A 86 -8.26 9.27 -8.03
C LEU A 86 -9.64 8.93 -8.57
N ARG A 87 -10.37 9.93 -9.07
CA ARG A 87 -11.70 9.70 -9.66
C ARG A 87 -11.63 8.77 -10.85
N ALA A 88 -10.70 9.02 -11.78
CA ALA A 88 -10.53 8.20 -12.98
C ALA A 88 -10.11 6.76 -12.65
N GLY A 89 -9.33 6.55 -11.58
CA GLY A 89 -8.91 5.23 -11.13
C GLY A 89 -10.02 4.48 -10.40
N LEU A 90 -10.66 5.12 -9.42
CA LEU A 90 -11.71 4.53 -8.58
C LEU A 90 -13.01 4.26 -9.36
N GLN A 91 -13.25 4.97 -10.47
CA GLN A 91 -14.38 4.72 -11.37
C GLN A 91 -14.19 3.48 -12.26
N LYS A 92 -12.97 2.93 -12.36
CA LYS A 92 -12.72 1.78 -13.25
C LYS A 92 -13.40 0.52 -12.73
N SER A 93 -14.06 -0.16 -13.65
CA SER A 93 -14.44 -1.56 -13.49
C SER A 93 -13.63 -2.43 -14.44
N TYR A 94 -13.42 -3.69 -14.05
CA TYR A 94 -12.65 -4.66 -14.80
C TYR A 94 -13.48 -5.92 -15.03
N GLU A 95 -13.55 -6.38 -16.27
CA GLU A 95 -14.17 -7.66 -16.60
C GLU A 95 -13.38 -8.82 -15.97
N VAL A 96 -14.06 -9.69 -15.25
CA VAL A 96 -13.48 -10.84 -14.57
C VAL A 96 -14.35 -12.09 -14.69
N SER A 97 -13.71 -13.25 -14.70
CA SER A 97 -14.42 -14.52 -14.50
C SER A 97 -14.49 -14.85 -13.01
N LEU A 98 -15.71 -14.95 -12.47
CA LEU A 98 -15.95 -15.42 -11.09
C LEU A 98 -15.20 -16.72 -10.78
N VAL A 99 -15.24 -17.69 -11.71
CA VAL A 99 -14.57 -18.99 -11.55
C VAL A 99 -13.04 -18.83 -11.46
N SER A 100 -12.45 -17.96 -12.28
CA SER A 100 -11.01 -17.72 -12.26
C SER A 100 -10.57 -16.96 -11.02
N ILE A 101 -11.32 -15.93 -10.61
CA ILE A 101 -11.07 -15.17 -9.38
C ILE A 101 -11.18 -16.09 -8.16
N ASP A 102 -12.26 -16.87 -8.06
CA ASP A 102 -12.46 -17.79 -6.95
C ASP A 102 -11.35 -18.85 -6.86
N ARG A 103 -10.95 -19.43 -8.00
CA ARG A 103 -9.81 -20.36 -8.07
C ARG A 103 -8.51 -19.68 -7.62
N PHE A 104 -8.23 -18.47 -8.08
CA PHE A 104 -7.06 -17.71 -7.67
C PHE A 104 -7.06 -17.48 -6.15
N LEU A 105 -8.15 -16.94 -5.59
CA LEU A 105 -8.27 -16.59 -4.17
C LEU A 105 -8.21 -17.81 -3.23
N ARG A 106 -8.49 -19.01 -3.74
CA ARG A 106 -8.34 -20.29 -3.01
C ARG A 106 -7.00 -20.99 -3.25
N SER A 107 -6.19 -20.50 -4.17
CA SER A 107 -4.83 -21.01 -4.39
C SER A 107 -3.87 -20.52 -3.31
N GLY A 108 -2.75 -21.22 -3.11
CA GLY A 108 -1.71 -20.77 -2.19
C GLY A 108 -1.11 -19.40 -2.55
N THR A 109 -1.13 -19.00 -3.83
CA THR A 109 -0.73 -17.66 -4.27
C THR A 109 -1.78 -16.62 -3.87
N GLY A 110 -3.07 -16.93 -4.02
CA GLY A 110 -4.16 -16.07 -3.60
C GLY A 110 -4.22 -15.87 -2.09
N GLU A 111 -3.95 -16.90 -1.30
CA GLU A 111 -3.86 -16.78 0.16
C GLU A 111 -2.73 -15.84 0.58
N LYS A 112 -1.56 -15.95 -0.05
CA LYS A 112 -0.44 -15.02 0.17
C LYS A 112 -0.77 -13.60 -0.27
N PHE A 113 -1.44 -13.44 -1.42
CA PHE A 113 -1.92 -12.15 -1.88
C PHE A 113 -2.88 -11.52 -0.87
N LEU A 114 -3.89 -12.25 -0.41
CA LEU A 114 -4.85 -11.76 0.58
C LEU A 114 -4.15 -11.39 1.88
N SER A 115 -3.28 -12.26 2.40
CA SER A 115 -2.49 -11.97 3.60
C SER A 115 -1.61 -10.73 3.44
N PHE A 116 -1.05 -10.51 2.26
CA PHE A 116 -0.22 -9.34 1.95
C PHE A 116 -1.04 -8.06 1.93
N VAL A 117 -2.15 -8.03 1.18
CA VAL A 117 -2.95 -6.81 1.04
C VAL A 117 -3.73 -6.49 2.33
N THR A 118 -4.05 -7.49 3.17
CA THR A 118 -4.71 -7.29 4.47
C THR A 118 -3.76 -7.09 5.65
N SER A 119 -2.45 -6.92 5.44
CA SER A 119 -1.50 -6.73 6.54
C SER A 119 -1.71 -5.39 7.28
N GLY A 120 -2.00 -4.33 6.53
CA GLY A 120 -2.29 -2.99 7.04
C GLY A 120 -3.76 -2.58 6.90
N TYR A 121 -4.61 -3.49 6.42
CA TYR A 121 -6.02 -3.24 6.15
C TYR A 121 -6.87 -4.37 6.75
N ALA A 122 -7.52 -4.07 7.88
CA ALA A 122 -8.17 -5.08 8.70
C ALA A 122 -9.57 -4.62 9.17
N PRO A 123 -10.46 -5.58 9.48
CA PRO A 123 -11.74 -5.28 10.13
C PRO A 123 -11.54 -4.54 11.45
N ARG A 124 -12.43 -3.58 11.77
CA ARG A 124 -12.44 -2.98 13.11
C ARG A 124 -12.81 -3.98 14.21
N SER A 125 -13.53 -5.04 13.87
CA SER A 125 -13.83 -6.15 14.78
C SER A 125 -12.66 -7.14 14.83
N ALA A 126 -12.08 -7.33 16.02
CA ALA A 126 -10.98 -8.27 16.24
C ALA A 126 -11.34 -9.76 15.98
N ASN A 127 -12.64 -10.09 15.89
CA ASN A 127 -13.10 -11.46 15.68
C ASN A 127 -13.23 -11.86 14.20
N THR A 128 -13.00 -10.94 13.28
CA THR A 128 -13.12 -11.20 11.84
C THR A 128 -11.75 -11.40 11.22
N ASN A 129 -11.53 -12.52 10.54
CA ASN A 129 -10.31 -12.74 9.78
C ASN A 129 -10.29 -11.81 8.54
N PRO A 130 -9.29 -10.91 8.42
CA PRO A 130 -9.24 -9.92 7.33
C PRO A 130 -9.27 -10.55 5.94
N SER A 131 -8.44 -11.57 5.72
CA SER A 131 -8.31 -12.24 4.43
C SER A 131 -9.61 -12.96 4.02
N LYS A 132 -10.32 -13.58 4.97
CA LYS A 132 -11.62 -14.22 4.70
C LYS A 132 -12.69 -13.19 4.34
N ALA A 133 -12.77 -12.08 5.08
CA ALA A 133 -13.74 -11.03 4.82
C ALA A 133 -13.48 -10.35 3.47
N LEU A 134 -12.22 -9.99 3.17
CA LEU A 134 -11.87 -9.40 1.88
C LEU A 134 -12.12 -10.37 0.72
N ARG A 135 -11.78 -11.65 0.88
CA ARG A 135 -12.10 -12.68 -0.13
C ARG A 135 -13.59 -12.74 -0.41
N SER A 136 -14.42 -12.73 0.64
CA SER A 136 -15.88 -12.74 0.50
C SER A 136 -16.37 -11.55 -0.31
N ALA A 137 -15.89 -10.35 0.00
CA ALA A 137 -16.27 -9.13 -0.71
C ALA A 137 -15.86 -9.15 -2.19
N ILE A 138 -14.64 -9.62 -2.48
CA ILE A 138 -14.15 -9.77 -3.86
C ILE A 138 -15.00 -10.77 -4.65
N THR A 139 -15.34 -11.91 -4.04
CA THR A 139 -16.16 -12.95 -4.70
C THR A 139 -17.60 -12.45 -4.95
N GLU A 140 -18.16 -11.68 -4.02
CA GLU A 140 -19.48 -11.07 -4.16
C GLU A 140 -19.50 -10.02 -5.28
N ASP A 141 -18.53 -9.08 -5.28
CA ASP A 141 -18.42 -8.07 -6.33
C ASP A 141 -18.21 -8.71 -7.73
N ALA A 142 -17.36 -9.74 -7.81
CA ALA A 142 -17.10 -10.48 -9.05
C ALA A 142 -18.28 -11.30 -9.59
N SER A 143 -19.41 -11.37 -8.88
CA SER A 143 -20.53 -12.26 -9.22
C SER A 143 -21.25 -11.88 -10.51
N ASP A 144 -21.23 -10.60 -10.88
CA ASP A 144 -21.83 -10.09 -12.12
C ASP A 144 -20.87 -10.09 -13.33
N GLY A 145 -19.63 -10.58 -13.13
CA GLY A 145 -18.58 -10.59 -14.15
C GLY A 145 -17.73 -9.32 -14.19
N SER A 146 -17.93 -8.38 -13.29
CA SER A 146 -17.16 -7.15 -13.15
C SER A 146 -16.50 -7.06 -11.77
N ILE A 147 -15.46 -6.26 -11.63
CA ILE A 147 -14.89 -5.95 -10.32
C ILE A 147 -14.43 -4.50 -10.27
N SER A 148 -14.78 -3.81 -9.18
CA SER A 148 -14.52 -2.39 -9.00
C SER A 148 -14.11 -2.06 -7.58
N ALA A 149 -13.50 -0.88 -7.39
CA ALA A 149 -13.12 -0.44 -6.04
C ALA A 149 -14.36 -0.25 -5.15
N LEU A 150 -15.39 0.42 -5.68
CA LEU A 150 -16.63 0.70 -4.95
C LEU A 150 -17.43 -0.55 -4.63
N GLY A 151 -17.54 -1.47 -5.60
CA GLY A 151 -18.30 -2.71 -5.39
C GLY A 151 -17.64 -3.64 -4.37
N ILE A 152 -16.30 -3.77 -4.37
CA ILE A 152 -15.58 -4.46 -3.29
C ILE A 152 -15.87 -3.79 -1.93
N MET A 153 -15.84 -2.46 -1.86
CA MET A 153 -16.12 -1.74 -0.60
C MET A 153 -17.56 -1.99 -0.11
N GLU A 154 -18.53 -2.00 -1.01
CA GLU A 154 -19.95 -2.26 -0.72
C GLU A 154 -20.18 -3.69 -0.24
N ALA A 155 -19.46 -4.64 -0.82
CA ALA A 155 -19.56 -6.06 -0.47
C ALA A 155 -18.80 -6.46 0.82
N LEU A 156 -18.12 -5.53 1.49
CA LEU A 156 -17.43 -5.83 2.75
C LEU A 156 -18.45 -6.20 3.84
N PRO A 157 -18.30 -7.36 4.50
CA PRO A 157 -19.27 -7.80 5.51
C PRO A 157 -19.20 -7.00 6.81
N VAL A 158 -18.13 -6.24 7.02
CA VAL A 158 -17.86 -5.40 8.18
C VAL A 158 -17.02 -4.20 7.75
N ASP A 159 -17.03 -3.15 8.56
CA ASP A 159 -16.15 -2.01 8.37
C ASP A 159 -14.67 -2.42 8.53
N PHE A 160 -13.86 -2.04 7.56
CA PHE A 160 -12.40 -2.13 7.61
C PHE A 160 -11.77 -0.76 7.82
N SER A 161 -10.58 -0.75 8.39
CA SER A 161 -9.76 0.44 8.58
C SER A 161 -8.29 0.13 8.31
N VAL A 162 -7.54 1.19 8.05
CA VAL A 162 -6.08 1.10 8.02
C VAL A 162 -5.59 0.90 9.46
N SER A 163 -4.90 -0.21 9.71
CA SER A 163 -4.41 -0.59 11.05
C SER A 163 -2.88 -0.70 11.12
N GLY A 164 -2.18 -0.41 10.03
CA GLY A 164 -0.73 -0.49 9.90
C GLY A 164 -0.28 -0.17 8.48
N ASP A 165 0.93 -0.61 8.13
CA ASP A 165 1.52 -0.34 6.82
C ASP A 165 0.70 -0.98 5.69
N LEU A 166 0.15 -0.12 4.82
CA LEU A 166 -0.59 -0.54 3.65
C LEU A 166 0.34 -1.13 2.58
N SER A 167 -0.15 -2.21 1.99
CA SER A 167 0.55 -2.98 0.97
C SER A 167 -0.25 -2.94 -0.33
N ILE A 168 0.21 -2.17 -1.32
CA ILE A 168 -0.38 -2.20 -2.66
C ILE A 168 0.18 -3.36 -3.47
N CYS A 169 -0.70 -4.07 -4.17
CA CYS A 169 -0.35 -5.21 -5.03
C CYS A 169 0.36 -4.82 -6.35
N ALA A 170 0.48 -3.52 -6.63
CA ALA A 170 1.08 -2.98 -7.85
C ALA A 170 2.57 -2.62 -7.67
N GLN A 171 3.39 -3.55 -7.19
CA GLN A 171 4.81 -3.29 -6.85
C GLN A 171 5.66 -2.86 -8.06
N GLN A 172 5.28 -3.29 -9.26
CA GLN A 172 5.94 -2.93 -10.52
C GLN A 172 5.59 -1.52 -11.03
N VAL A 173 4.56 -0.87 -10.48
CA VAL A 173 4.15 0.47 -10.89
C VAL A 173 5.01 1.50 -10.17
N HIS A 174 5.60 2.42 -10.92
CA HIS A 174 6.36 3.53 -10.35
C HIS A 174 5.40 4.56 -9.75
N VAL A 175 5.24 4.48 -8.42
CA VAL A 175 4.48 5.43 -7.62
C VAL A 175 5.37 6.04 -6.54
N SER A 176 5.02 7.25 -6.11
CA SER A 176 5.72 7.91 -5.01
C SER A 176 5.58 7.11 -3.70
N SER A 177 6.45 7.37 -2.72
CA SER A 177 6.33 6.71 -1.41
C SER A 177 4.99 7.01 -0.73
N GLN A 178 4.50 8.25 -0.88
CA GLN A 178 3.21 8.70 -0.36
C GLN A 178 2.03 7.95 -1.02
N GLN A 179 2.08 7.79 -2.35
CA GLN A 179 1.08 6.99 -3.05
C GLN A 179 1.12 5.52 -2.61
N ARG A 180 2.30 4.96 -2.36
CA ARG A 180 2.44 3.55 -1.96
C ARG A 180 1.76 3.20 -0.64
N THR A 181 1.74 4.13 0.31
CA THR A 181 1.17 3.95 1.66
C THR A 181 -0.24 4.52 1.79
N SER A 182 -0.84 5.00 0.70
CA SER A 182 -2.18 5.62 0.72
C SER A 182 -3.30 4.58 0.70
N ALA A 183 -4.30 4.78 1.54
CA ALA A 183 -5.54 3.97 1.54
C ALA A 183 -6.27 4.04 0.20
N LEU A 184 -6.22 5.19 -0.47
CA LEU A 184 -6.85 5.33 -1.79
C LEU A 184 -6.10 4.54 -2.85
N SER A 185 -4.78 4.39 -2.74
CA SER A 185 -4.01 3.54 -3.65
C SER A 185 -4.33 2.06 -3.50
N PHE A 186 -4.59 1.61 -2.26
CA PHE A 186 -5.05 0.25 -2.02
C PHE A 186 -6.30 -0.05 -2.86
N TYR A 187 -7.33 0.80 -2.75
CA TYR A 187 -8.57 0.63 -3.51
C TYR A 187 -8.39 0.83 -5.01
N LEU A 188 -7.55 1.78 -5.42
CA LEU A 188 -7.29 2.07 -6.83
C LEU A 188 -6.63 0.89 -7.56
N PHE A 189 -5.72 0.15 -6.90
CA PHE A 189 -4.99 -0.96 -7.53
C PHE A 189 -5.61 -2.34 -7.30
N LEU A 190 -6.40 -2.53 -6.25
CA LEU A 190 -6.94 -3.85 -5.90
C LEU A 190 -7.71 -4.51 -7.05
N PRO A 191 -8.70 -3.86 -7.72
CA PRO A 191 -9.42 -4.47 -8.84
C PRO A 191 -8.50 -4.81 -10.02
N ALA A 192 -7.53 -3.96 -10.32
CA ALA A 192 -6.58 -4.17 -11.42
C ALA A 192 -5.67 -5.39 -11.18
N CYS A 193 -5.21 -5.57 -9.93
CA CYS A 193 -4.41 -6.74 -9.55
C CYS A 193 -5.22 -8.03 -9.64
N LEU A 194 -6.49 -8.00 -9.23
CA LEU A 194 -7.39 -9.14 -9.32
C LEU A 194 -7.66 -9.50 -10.79
N HIS A 195 -7.94 -8.50 -11.62
CA HIS A 195 -8.06 -8.67 -13.07
C HIS A 195 -6.79 -9.28 -13.70
N ALA A 196 -5.59 -8.87 -13.27
CA ALA A 196 -4.35 -9.47 -13.76
C ALA A 196 -4.16 -10.92 -13.27
N SER A 197 -4.60 -11.22 -12.04
CA SER A 197 -4.42 -12.53 -11.40
C SER A 197 -5.26 -13.64 -12.02
N GLN A 198 -6.36 -13.32 -12.70
CA GLN A 198 -7.29 -14.31 -13.26
C GLN A 198 -6.69 -15.16 -14.39
N ASN A 199 -5.53 -14.77 -14.93
CA ASN A 199 -4.80 -15.47 -15.98
C ASN A 199 -3.62 -16.31 -15.45
N VAL A 200 -3.37 -16.30 -14.14
CA VAL A 200 -2.32 -17.11 -13.51
C VAL A 200 -2.80 -18.56 -13.46
N ARG A 201 -2.11 -19.44 -14.18
CA ARG A 201 -2.40 -20.88 -14.26
C ARG A 201 -1.70 -21.66 -13.17
#